data_AF-A0AAV4JCV9-F1
#
_entry.id   AF-A0AAV4JCV9-F1
#
_cell.length_a   1.000
_cell.length_b   1.000
_cell.length_c   1.000
_cell.angle_alpha   90.00
_cell.angle_beta   90.00
_cell.angle_gamma   90.00
#
_symmetry.space_group_name_H-M   'P 1'
#
loop_
_entity.id
_entity.type
_entity.pdbx_description
1 polymer ?
#
loop_
_entity_poly.entity_id
_entity_poly.type
_entity_poly.pdbx_seq_one_letter_code
_entity_poly.pdbx_strand_id
1 'polypeptide(L)'
;MNILTCQPQGPLGRSDHDLIYMRPKYKPLVRREPPTRKTCMAWTSDAWDNLRASFDCTDWTIFTATANNIHELADTVCSYINFCVDTVVPKKTIRVYSNNKPWVTKEIKDVLNRKKLAYKNNKRDEKNIL
;
A
#
# COMPACT_ATOMS: atom_id res chain seq x y z
N MET A 1 22.27 27.09 -8.84
CA MET A 1 22.32 25.99 -7.84
C MET A 1 22.85 24.73 -8.51
N ASN A 2 24.01 24.21 -8.09
CA ASN A 2 24.60 23.00 -8.68
C ASN A 2 23.83 21.74 -8.26
N ILE A 3 23.14 21.09 -9.20
CA ILE A 3 22.29 19.89 -9.01
C ILE A 3 23.06 18.56 -8.99
N LEU A 4 24.35 18.58 -9.37
CA LEU A 4 25.25 17.41 -9.41
C LEU A 4 26.39 17.57 -8.39
N THR A 5 26.92 16.45 -7.90
CA THR A 5 28.24 16.35 -7.26
C THR A 5 29.22 15.70 -8.22
N CYS A 6 30.42 16.26 -8.33
CA CYS A 6 31.50 15.73 -9.14
C CYS A 6 32.56 15.10 -8.23
N GLN A 7 33.08 13.93 -8.61
CA GLN A 7 34.17 13.25 -7.93
C GLN A 7 35.22 12.84 -8.98
N PRO A 8 36.48 13.25 -8.85
CA PRO A 8 37.53 12.77 -9.75
C PRO A 8 37.66 11.25 -9.61
N GLN A 9 38.01 10.58 -10.69
CA GLN A 9 38.25 9.14 -10.77
C GLN A 9 39.65 8.90 -11.32
N GLY A 10 40.21 7.74 -10.98
CA GLY A 10 41.45 7.28 -11.60
C GLY A 10 41.27 7.02 -13.10
N PRO A 11 42.37 7.00 -13.88
CA PRO A 11 42.33 6.79 -15.32
C PRO A 11 41.71 5.45 -15.69
N LEU A 12 40.94 5.42 -16.79
CA LEU A 12 40.36 4.19 -17.30
C LEU A 12 41.43 3.43 -18.10
N GLY A 13 42.02 2.42 -17.46
CA GLY A 13 43.11 1.65 -18.06
C GLY A 13 44.39 2.48 -18.17
N ARG A 14 44.90 2.66 -19.39
CA ARG A 14 46.14 3.43 -19.69
C ARG A 14 45.87 4.81 -20.30
N SER A 15 44.63 5.26 -20.31
CA SER A 15 44.29 6.59 -20.84
C SER A 15 44.85 7.69 -19.93
N ASP A 16 45.32 8.77 -20.52
CA ASP A 16 45.82 9.99 -19.86
C ASP A 16 44.72 11.02 -19.58
N HIS A 17 43.45 10.68 -19.84
CA HIS A 17 42.31 11.56 -19.61
C HIS A 17 41.85 11.57 -18.15
N ASP A 18 41.51 12.76 -17.65
CA ASP A 18 40.86 12.95 -16.36
C ASP A 18 39.40 12.50 -16.41
N LEU A 19 39.05 11.57 -15.53
CA LEU A 19 37.68 11.09 -15.39
C LEU A 19 36.99 11.78 -14.24
N ILE A 20 35.79 12.29 -14.50
CA ILE A 20 34.96 12.92 -13.47
C ILE A 20 33.64 12.15 -13.38
N TYR A 21 33.41 11.54 -12.22
CA TYR A 21 32.14 10.89 -11.95
C TYR A 21 31.13 11.88 -11.38
N MET A 22 30.08 12.13 -12.15
CA MET A 22 28.99 13.01 -11.76
C MET A 22 27.83 12.18 -11.19
N ARG A 23 27.35 12.56 -10.01
CA ARG A 23 26.15 12.00 -9.39
C ARG A 23 25.15 13.10 -9.08
N PRO A 24 23.84 12.84 -9.20
CA PRO A 24 22.85 13.78 -8.70
C PRO A 24 23.05 14.03 -7.20
N LYS A 25 23.01 15.30 -6.78
CA LYS A 25 22.89 15.64 -5.34
C LYS A 25 21.56 15.16 -4.78
N TYR A 26 20.54 15.09 -5.63
CA TYR A 26 19.21 14.64 -5.24
C TYR A 26 19.24 13.20 -4.74
N LYS A 27 18.87 13.00 -3.47
CA LYS A 27 18.56 11.69 -2.90
C LYS A 27 17.05 11.45 -3.03
N PRO A 28 16.60 10.39 -3.71
CA PRO A 28 15.18 10.05 -3.81
C PRO A 28 14.52 9.95 -2.44
N LEU A 29 13.26 10.40 -2.33
CA LEU A 29 12.48 10.37 -1.08
C LEU A 29 12.46 8.98 -0.43
N VAL A 30 12.32 7.92 -1.24
CA VAL A 30 12.35 6.53 -0.76
C VAL A 30 13.65 6.12 -0.04
N ARG A 31 14.75 6.82 -0.28
CA ARG A 31 16.04 6.63 0.41
C ARG A 31 16.27 7.63 1.54
N ARG A 32 15.51 8.74 1.56
CA ARG A 32 15.60 9.79 2.59
C ARG A 32 14.76 9.45 3.81
N GLU A 33 13.57 8.89 3.59
CA GLU A 33 12.59 8.64 4.64
C GLU A 33 12.46 7.14 4.90
N PRO A 34 12.51 6.71 6.17
CA PRO A 34 12.23 5.33 6.50
C PRO A 34 10.76 5.02 6.18
N PRO A 35 10.47 3.83 5.67
CA PRO A 35 9.10 3.42 5.43
C PRO A 35 8.29 3.32 6.74
N THR A 36 7.07 3.84 6.69
CA THR A 36 6.13 3.87 7.81
C THR A 36 5.32 2.57 7.86
N ARG A 37 4.97 2.13 9.06
CA ARG A 37 4.02 1.02 9.25
C ARG A 37 2.62 1.60 9.44
N LYS A 38 1.65 1.09 8.67
CA LYS A 38 0.23 1.44 8.82
C LYS A 38 -0.58 0.18 9.08
N THR A 39 -1.45 0.23 10.08
CA THR A 39 -2.43 -0.83 10.33
C THR A 39 -3.66 -0.54 9.49
N CYS A 40 -4.15 -1.55 8.78
CA CYS A 40 -5.36 -1.45 7.98
C CYS A 40 -6.19 -2.71 8.14
N MET A 41 -7.51 -2.57 7.99
CA MET A 41 -8.41 -3.71 7.95
C MET A 41 -8.16 -4.53 6.68
N ALA A 42 -8.10 -5.85 6.84
CA ALA A 42 -7.94 -6.79 5.74
C ALA A 42 -9.29 -7.34 5.33
N TRP A 43 -9.94 -6.65 4.39
CA TRP A 43 -11.20 -7.07 3.77
C TRP A 43 -10.98 -8.25 2.80
N THR A 44 -10.84 -9.45 3.33
CA THR A 44 -10.85 -10.71 2.56
C THR A 44 -12.29 -11.20 2.36
N SER A 45 -12.50 -12.16 1.43
CA SER A 45 -13.82 -12.80 1.28
C SER A 45 -14.29 -13.38 2.61
N ASP A 46 -13.43 -14.15 3.27
CA ASP A 46 -13.74 -14.76 4.57
C ASP A 46 -14.11 -13.72 5.65
N ALA A 47 -13.46 -12.55 5.65
CA ALA A 47 -13.80 -11.48 6.60
C ALA A 47 -15.20 -10.90 6.32
N TRP A 48 -15.58 -10.77 5.05
CA TRP A 48 -16.94 -10.38 4.66
C TRP A 48 -17.97 -11.44 5.05
N ASP A 49 -17.68 -12.71 4.78
CA ASP A 49 -18.59 -13.82 5.06
C ASP A 49 -18.82 -13.96 6.56
N ASN A 50 -17.76 -13.88 7.37
CA ASN A 50 -17.87 -13.91 8.83
C ASN A 50 -18.63 -12.69 9.37
N LEU A 51 -18.41 -11.49 8.82
CA LEU A 51 -19.12 -10.29 9.25
C LEU A 51 -20.60 -10.40 8.94
N ARG A 52 -20.94 -10.92 7.76
CA ARG A 52 -22.31 -11.21 7.35
C ARG A 52 -22.97 -12.22 8.29
N ALA A 53 -22.31 -13.33 8.58
CA ALA A 53 -22.80 -14.32 9.52
C ALA A 53 -23.04 -13.74 10.93
N SER A 54 -22.17 -12.83 11.39
CA SER A 54 -22.37 -12.12 12.66
C SER A 54 -23.68 -11.31 12.65
N PHE A 55 -23.95 -10.59 11.56
CA PHE A 55 -25.16 -9.77 11.43
C PHE A 55 -26.43 -10.60 11.24
N ASP A 56 -26.36 -11.73 10.53
CA ASP A 56 -27.48 -12.64 10.34
C ASP A 56 -27.89 -13.32 11.67
N CYS A 57 -26.94 -13.54 12.58
CA CYS A 57 -27.18 -14.07 13.92
C CYS A 57 -27.59 -12.99 14.94
N THR A 58 -27.56 -11.71 14.58
CA THR A 58 -27.89 -10.61 15.50
C THR A 58 -29.39 -10.39 15.53
N ASP A 59 -29.98 -10.39 16.74
CA ASP A 59 -31.35 -9.94 16.92
C ASP A 59 -31.42 -8.40 16.93
N TRP A 60 -31.77 -7.83 15.78
CA TRP A 60 -31.87 -6.38 15.58
C TRP A 60 -33.04 -5.74 16.34
N THR A 61 -34.04 -6.53 16.74
CA THR A 61 -35.25 -6.00 17.41
C THR A 61 -34.93 -5.44 18.80
N ILE A 62 -33.86 -5.94 19.43
CA ILE A 62 -33.37 -5.46 20.72
C ILE A 62 -33.01 -3.97 20.67
N PHE A 63 -32.40 -3.50 19.58
CA PHE A 63 -32.03 -2.09 19.44
C PHE A 63 -33.28 -1.20 19.36
N THR A 64 -34.29 -1.63 18.60
CA THR A 64 -35.56 -0.87 18.47
C THR A 64 -36.40 -0.90 19.74
N ALA A 65 -36.30 -1.98 20.54
CA ALA A 65 -37.04 -2.09 21.79
C ALA A 65 -36.40 -1.29 22.94
N THR A 66 -35.08 -1.05 22.87
CA THR A 66 -34.31 -0.41 23.95
C THR A 66 -34.11 1.09 23.73
N ALA A 67 -34.09 1.55 22.48
CA ALA A 67 -33.84 2.95 22.14
C ALA A 67 -35.06 3.84 22.42
N ASN A 68 -34.85 4.97 23.11
CA ASN A 68 -35.92 5.92 23.42
C ASN A 68 -36.16 6.93 22.30
N ASN A 69 -35.16 7.16 21.45
CA ASN A 69 -35.23 8.08 20.33
C ASN A 69 -34.41 7.58 19.13
N ILE A 70 -34.64 8.19 17.97
CA ILE A 70 -33.98 7.81 16.72
C ILE A 70 -32.46 8.02 16.76
N HIS A 71 -32.00 9.00 17.53
CA HIS A 71 -30.57 9.30 17.66
C HIS A 71 -29.84 8.20 18.43
N GLU A 72 -30.39 7.79 19.58
CA GLU A 72 -29.89 6.70 20.42
C GLU A 72 -29.91 5.37 19.66
N LEU A 73 -30.97 5.12 18.87
CA LEU A 73 -31.02 3.95 17.99
C LEU A 73 -29.87 3.97 16.98
N ALA A 74 -29.67 5.08 16.27
CA ALA A 74 -28.61 5.21 15.28
C ALA A 74 -27.22 5.04 15.91
N ASP A 75 -26.97 5.68 17.05
CA ASP A 75 -25.68 5.62 17.75
C ASP A 75 -25.39 4.21 18.27
N THR A 76 -26.37 3.53 18.87
CA THR A 76 -26.19 2.17 19.38
C THR A 76 -25.97 1.16 18.26
N VAL A 77 -26.75 1.24 17.18
CA VAL A 77 -26.57 0.38 16.00
C VAL A 77 -25.22 0.64 15.32
N CYS A 78 -24.83 1.90 15.13
CA CYS A 78 -23.52 2.24 14.56
C CYS A 78 -22.37 1.72 15.44
N SER A 79 -22.50 1.88 16.76
CA SER A 79 -21.50 1.39 17.72
C SER A 79 -21.37 -0.14 17.66
N TYR A 80 -22.49 -0.86 17.58
CA TYR A 80 -22.49 -2.30 17.44
C TYR A 80 -21.86 -2.77 16.12
N ILE A 81 -22.22 -2.13 15.00
CA ILE A 81 -21.62 -2.44 13.69
C ILE A 81 -20.11 -2.23 13.72
N ASN A 82 -19.64 -1.11 14.29
CA ASN A 82 -18.21 -0.84 14.44
C ASN A 82 -17.53 -1.90 15.31
N PHE A 83 -18.16 -2.32 16.40
CA PHE A 83 -17.66 -3.41 17.25
C PHE A 83 -17.54 -4.73 16.49
N CYS A 84 -18.55 -5.11 15.72
CA CYS A 84 -18.50 -6.31 14.87
C CYS A 84 -17.37 -6.21 13.84
N VAL A 85 -17.23 -5.07 13.17
CA VAL A 85 -16.13 -4.84 12.20
C VAL A 85 -14.77 -4.97 12.88
N ASP A 86 -14.58 -4.35 14.05
CA ASP A 86 -13.32 -4.41 14.78
C ASP A 86 -12.96 -5.81 15.31
N THR A 87 -13.98 -6.62 15.61
CA THR A 87 -13.82 -7.97 16.18
C THR A 87 -13.61 -9.02 15.08
N VAL A 88 -14.38 -8.92 14.00
CA VAL A 88 -14.40 -9.94 12.93
C VAL A 88 -13.34 -9.67 11.86
N VAL A 89 -13.10 -8.40 11.51
CA VAL A 89 -12.20 -8.07 10.40
C VAL A 89 -10.75 -8.07 10.88
N PRO A 90 -9.89 -8.94 10.33
CA PRO A 90 -8.50 -9.01 10.78
C PRO A 90 -7.73 -7.75 10.42
N LYS A 91 -6.90 -7.29 11.37
CA LYS A 91 -6.01 -6.13 11.19
C LYS A 91 -4.67 -6.59 10.63
N LYS A 92 -4.24 -6.01 9.51
CA LYS A 92 -2.90 -6.25 8.92
C LYS A 92 -2.03 -5.00 9.00
N THR A 93 -0.77 -5.19 9.36
CA THR A 93 0.22 -4.11 9.31
C THR A 93 0.95 -4.13 7.98
N ILE A 94 0.84 -3.05 7.22
CA ILE A 94 1.55 -2.89 5.95
C ILE A 94 2.68 -1.87 6.07
N ARG A 95 3.74 -2.10 5.29
CA ARG A 95 4.86 -1.18 5.16
C ARG A 95 4.60 -0.24 3.98
N VAL A 96 4.53 1.05 4.24
CA VAL A 96 4.25 2.10 3.25
C VAL A 96 5.52 2.93 3.05
N TYR A 97 5.89 3.13 1.79
CA TYR A 97 7.04 3.95 1.42
C TYR A 97 6.55 5.34 0.99
N SER A 98 7.38 6.37 1.17
CA SER A 98 7.09 7.76 0.78
C SER A 98 6.69 7.90 -0.71
N ASN A 99 7.21 7.03 -1.59
CA ASN A 99 6.89 7.01 -3.01
C ASN A 99 5.75 6.06 -3.40
N ASN A 100 4.95 5.56 -2.45
CA ASN A 100 3.86 4.65 -2.74
C ASN A 100 2.66 5.46 -3.30
N LYS A 101 2.51 5.45 -4.62
CA LYS A 101 1.48 6.21 -5.33
C LYS A 101 0.08 5.66 -5.02
N PRO A 102 -0.87 6.48 -4.52
CA PRO A 102 -2.18 5.99 -4.08
C PRO A 102 -3.04 5.41 -5.21
N TRP A 103 -2.83 5.85 -6.45
CA TRP A 103 -3.51 5.32 -7.64
C TRP A 103 -2.91 4.02 -8.18
N VAL A 104 -1.83 3.50 -7.59
CA VAL A 104 -1.24 2.21 -7.99
C VAL A 104 -1.87 1.11 -7.14
N THR A 105 -2.96 0.54 -7.66
CA THR A 105 -3.68 -0.57 -7.03
C THR A 105 -2.89 -1.88 -7.09
N LYS A 106 -3.38 -2.91 -6.39
CA LYS A 106 -2.77 -4.25 -6.41
C LYS A 106 -2.70 -4.81 -7.84
N GLU A 107 -3.79 -4.72 -8.62
CA GLU A 107 -3.83 -5.20 -10.00
C GLU A 107 -2.79 -4.50 -10.89
N ILE A 108 -2.71 -3.17 -10.79
CA ILE A 108 -1.72 -2.38 -11.54
C ILE A 108 -0.30 -2.81 -11.14
N LYS A 109 -0.06 -3.00 -9.85
CA LYS A 109 1.23 -3.47 -9.33
C LYS A 109 1.58 -4.88 -9.85
N ASP A 110 0.59 -5.77 -9.95
CA ASP A 110 0.76 -7.12 -10.48
C ASP A 110 1.09 -7.10 -11.98
N VAL A 111 0.43 -6.25 -12.77
CA VAL A 111 0.77 -6.02 -14.18
C VAL A 111 2.19 -5.46 -14.34
N LEU A 112 2.54 -4.43 -13.57
CA LEU A 112 3.88 -3.83 -13.59
C LEU A 112 4.97 -4.85 -13.21
N ASN A 113 4.71 -5.72 -12.23
CA ASN A 113 5.65 -6.76 -11.83
C ASN A 113 5.80 -7.85 -12.90
N ARG A 114 4.70 -8.28 -13.53
CA ARG A 114 4.74 -9.21 -14.67
C ARG A 114 5.57 -8.65 -15.82
N LYS A 115 5.33 -7.38 -16.20
CA LYS A 115 6.10 -6.69 -17.23
C LYS A 115 7.60 -6.63 -16.88
N LYS A 116 7.96 -6.26 -15.64
CA LYS A 116 9.36 -6.27 -15.18
C LYS A 116 10.01 -7.65 -15.28
N LEU A 117 9.28 -8.71 -14.93
CA LEU A 117 9.76 -10.08 -15.01
C LEU A 117 9.99 -10.51 -16.48
N ALA A 118 9.08 -10.15 -17.38
CA ALA A 118 9.22 -10.41 -18.82
C ALA A 118 10.45 -9.73 -19.43
N TYR A 119 10.75 -8.48 -19.04
CA TYR A 119 11.98 -7.80 -19.43
C TYR A 119 13.23 -8.52 -18.91
N LYS A 120 13.22 -8.92 -17.62
CA LYS A 120 14.35 -9.65 -17.01
C LYS A 120 14.61 -10.99 -17.70
N ASN A 121 13.55 -11.69 -18.10
CA ASN A 121 13.62 -13.01 -18.73
C ASN A 121 13.64 -12.97 -20.27
N ASN A 122 13.74 -11.77 -20.86
CA ASN A 122 13.77 -11.51 -22.30
C ASN A 122 12.61 -12.10 -23.13
N LYS A 123 11.48 -12.46 -22.50
CA LYS A 123 10.29 -12.99 -23.19
C LYS A 123 9.60 -11.89 -23.98
N ARG A 124 9.54 -11.99 -25.31
CA ARG A 124 9.07 -10.90 -26.18
C ARG A 124 7.55 -10.66 -26.08
N ASP A 125 6.77 -11.73 -25.99
CA ASP A 125 5.30 -11.68 -26.07
C ASP A 125 4.67 -11.04 -24.83
N GLU A 126 5.36 -11.13 -23.68
CA GLU A 126 4.91 -10.60 -22.39
C GLU A 126 5.40 -9.16 -22.11
N LYS A 127 6.12 -8.50 -23.05
CA LYS A 127 6.63 -7.12 -22.85
C LYS A 127 5.58 -6.03 -23.07
N ASN A 128 4.53 -6.31 -23.85
CA ASN A 128 3.51 -5.34 -24.26
C ASN A 128 2.18 -5.47 -23.49
N ILE A 129 2.18 -5.99 -22.26
CA ILE A 129 0.94 -6.22 -21.47
C ILE A 129 0.37 -4.90 -20.86
N LEU A 130 0.59 -3.75 -21.51
CA LEU A 130 0.00 -2.46 -21.17
C LEU A 130 -0.17 -1.64 -22.44
#